data_AF-A0A7S3CBX7-F1
#
_entry.id   AF-A0A7S3CBX7-F1
#
_cell.length_a   1.000
_cell.length_b   1.000
_cell.length_c   1.000
_cell.angle_alpha   90.00
_cell.angle_beta   90.00
_cell.angle_gamma   90.00
#
_symmetry.space_group_name_H-M   'P 1'
#
loop_
_entity.id
_entity.type
_entity.pdbx_description
1 polymer ?
#
loop_
_entity_poly.entity_id
_entity_poly.type
_entity_poly.pdbx_seq_one_letter_code
_entity_poly.pdbx_strand_id
1 'polypeptide(L)'
;PIYDALEHKQYKLAYKLAKQATQKYPKHLGLRALYAVTLERLGKVDPEGLEVGRLVLREMRNTGGPGGKTGGENGSGLDEGVVNTLTIVFKAARRLDELQSTMEVIASEAKGPESVG
;
A
#
# COMPACT_ATOMS: atom_id res chain seq x y z
N PRO A 1 -4.36 16.17 5.13
CA PRO A 1 -3.51 16.93 4.19
C PRO A 1 -3.13 16.17 2.90
N ILE A 2 -2.63 14.92 2.98
CA ILE A 2 -2.32 14.13 1.76
C ILE A 2 -3.63 13.74 1.04
N TYR A 3 -4.60 13.20 1.78
CA TYR A 3 -5.93 12.86 1.25
C TYR A 3 -6.64 14.09 0.67
N ASP A 4 -6.72 15.20 1.40
CA ASP A 4 -7.30 16.45 0.90
C ASP A 4 -6.65 16.90 -0.42
N ALA A 5 -5.31 16.84 -0.51
CA ALA A 5 -4.60 17.18 -1.75
C ALA A 5 -4.91 16.21 -2.90
N LEU A 6 -5.15 14.92 -2.62
CA LEU A 6 -5.58 13.94 -3.62
C LEU A 6 -7.02 14.19 -4.08
N GLU A 7 -7.94 14.49 -3.15
CA GLU A 7 -9.35 14.80 -3.43
C GLU A 7 -9.49 16.05 -4.31
N HIS A 8 -8.69 17.08 -4.03
CA HIS A 8 -8.65 18.30 -4.83
C HIS A 8 -7.74 18.20 -6.08
N LYS A 9 -7.29 16.99 -6.44
CA LYS A 9 -6.43 16.72 -7.62
C LYS A 9 -5.12 17.51 -7.65
N GLN A 10 -4.63 17.93 -6.48
CA GLN A 10 -3.37 18.63 -6.29
C GLN A 10 -2.19 17.64 -6.22
N TYR A 11 -2.00 16.82 -7.27
CA TYR A 11 -1.09 15.66 -7.23
C TYR A 11 0.37 16.01 -6.95
N LYS A 12 0.85 17.17 -7.42
CA LYS A 12 2.21 17.64 -7.10
C LYS A 12 2.38 17.98 -5.62
N LEU A 13 1.34 18.52 -4.98
CA LEU A 13 1.35 18.80 -3.54
C LEU A 13 1.25 17.50 -2.76
N ALA A 14 0.31 16.62 -3.13
CA ALA A 14 0.14 15.31 -2.51
C ALA A 14 1.45 14.50 -2.55
N TYR A 15 2.15 14.49 -3.69
CA TYR A 15 3.47 13.87 -3.83
C TYR A 15 4.50 14.44 -2.86
N LYS A 16 4.62 15.77 -2.76
CA LYS A 16 5.57 16.41 -1.85
C LYS A 16 5.28 16.03 -0.39
N LEU A 17 4.01 16.10 0.01
CA LEU A 17 3.57 15.76 1.36
C LEU A 17 3.79 14.28 1.68
N ALA A 18 3.43 13.39 0.76
CA ALA A 18 3.62 11.95 0.91
C ALA A 18 5.10 11.58 0.99
N LYS A 19 5.95 12.17 0.13
CA LYS A 19 7.41 11.97 0.16
C LYS A 19 8.04 12.41 1.48
N GLN A 20 7.65 13.58 1.99
CA GLN A 20 8.12 14.06 3.29
C GLN A 20 7.65 13.16 4.44
N ALA A 21 6.40 12.71 4.38
CA ALA A 21 5.83 11.83 5.39
C ALA A 21 6.52 10.46 5.41
N THR A 22 6.82 9.86 4.25
CA THR A 22 7.55 8.59 4.18
C THR A 22 8.99 8.70 4.62
N GLN A 23 9.65 9.84 4.39
CA GLN A 23 10.98 10.10 4.94
C GLN A 23 10.97 10.20 6.48
N LYS A 24 9.95 10.84 7.05
CA LYS A 24 9.80 10.99 8.51
C LYS A 24 9.35 9.70 9.21
N TYR A 25 8.50 8.92 8.54
CA TYR A 25 7.93 7.68 9.07
C TYR A 25 8.18 6.52 8.10
N PRO A 26 9.44 6.09 7.94
CA PRO A 26 9.81 5.14 6.90
C PRO A 26 9.12 3.79 7.06
N LYS A 27 8.75 3.34 8.26
CA LYS A 27 8.09 2.04 8.47
C LYS A 27 6.56 2.06 8.36
N HIS A 28 5.96 3.22 8.09
CA HIS A 28 4.50 3.34 8.05
C HIS A 28 3.96 2.93 6.69
N LEU A 29 3.39 1.73 6.62
CA LEU A 29 2.84 1.13 5.40
C LEU A 29 1.83 2.03 4.67
N GLY A 30 0.83 2.56 5.37
CA GLY A 30 -0.18 3.46 4.76
C GLY A 30 0.42 4.71 4.12
N LEU A 31 1.48 5.30 4.69
CA LEU A 31 2.15 6.47 4.10
C LEU A 31 2.94 6.10 2.84
N ARG A 32 3.58 4.93 2.81
CA ARG A 32 4.23 4.41 1.60
C ARG A 32 3.22 4.08 0.51
N ALA A 33 2.07 3.52 0.88
CA ALA A 33 0.98 3.27 -0.05
C ALA A 33 0.49 4.59 -0.67
N LEU A 34 0.19 5.60 0.15
CA LEU A 34 -0.18 6.93 -0.34
C LEU A 34 0.89 7.54 -1.26
N TYR A 35 2.17 7.37 -0.94
CA TYR A 35 3.26 7.80 -1.82
C TYR A 35 3.19 7.12 -3.20
N ALA A 36 2.98 5.81 -3.24
CA ALA A 36 2.82 5.07 -4.50
C ALA A 36 1.61 5.55 -5.32
N VAL A 37 0.48 5.85 -4.68
CA VAL A 37 -0.69 6.44 -5.35
C VAL A 37 -0.34 7.79 -5.97
N THR A 38 0.40 8.65 -5.27
CA THR A 38 0.78 9.96 -5.82
C THR A 38 1.69 9.83 -7.05
N LEU A 39 2.54 8.80 -7.09
CA LEU A 39 3.38 8.49 -8.25
C LEU A 39 2.53 8.02 -9.43
N GLU A 40 1.52 7.17 -9.20
CA GLU A 40 0.56 6.79 -10.24
C GLU A 40 -0.19 8.00 -10.81
N ARG A 41 -0.74 8.85 -9.94
CA ARG A 41 -1.47 10.06 -10.35
C ARG A 41 -0.61 11.06 -11.13
N LEU A 42 0.72 10.99 -10.98
CA LEU A 42 1.69 11.79 -11.73
C LEU A 42 2.22 11.10 -12.99
N GLY A 43 1.74 9.89 -13.33
CA GLY A 43 2.24 9.10 -14.45
C GLY A 43 3.65 8.54 -14.24
N LYS A 44 4.15 8.52 -12.99
CA LYS A 44 5.49 8.06 -12.60
C LYS A 44 5.46 6.64 -12.01
N VAL A 45 4.63 5.78 -12.59
CA VAL A 45 4.45 4.41 -12.12
C VAL A 45 5.72 3.59 -12.29
N ASP A 46 6.40 3.70 -13.42
CA ASP A 46 7.65 2.99 -13.72
C ASP A 46 8.79 4.01 -13.85
N PRO A 47 9.92 3.87 -13.12
CA PRO A 47 10.25 2.80 -12.17
C PRO A 47 9.80 3.03 -10.72
N GLU A 48 9.56 4.28 -10.33
CA GLU A 48 9.48 4.68 -8.93
C GLU A 48 8.23 4.15 -8.21
N GLY A 49 7.04 4.30 -8.83
CA GLY A 49 5.79 3.81 -8.24
C GLY A 49 5.79 2.30 -8.01
N LEU A 50 6.34 1.56 -8.97
CA LEU A 50 6.45 0.11 -8.93
C LEU A 50 7.40 -0.37 -7.83
N GLU A 51 8.55 0.29 -7.67
CA GLU A 51 9.49 -0.01 -6.58
C GLU A 51 8.82 0.20 -5.21
N VAL A 52 8.10 1.30 -5.03
CA VAL A 52 7.37 1.56 -3.78
C VAL A 52 6.28 0.52 -3.55
N GLY A 53 5.52 0.15 -4.59
CA GLY A 53 4.51 -0.91 -4.52
C GLY A 53 5.10 -2.26 -4.07
N ARG A 54 6.27 -2.63 -4.59
CA ARG A 54 7.00 -3.84 -4.17
C ARG A 54 7.42 -3.80 -2.71
N LEU A 55 7.88 -2.66 -2.23
CA LEU A 55 8.26 -2.49 -0.82
C LEU A 55 7.05 -2.64 0.10
N VAL A 56 5.90 -2.07 -0.29
CA VAL A 56 4.63 -2.20 0.44
C VAL A 56 4.17 -3.66 0.47
N LEU A 57 4.17 -4.37 -0.68
CA LEU A 57 3.81 -5.79 -0.74
C LEU A 57 4.75 -6.65 0.11
N ARG A 58 6.06 -6.39 0.07
CA ARG A 58 7.04 -7.12 0.89
C ARG A 58 6.79 -6.93 2.38
N GLU A 59 6.56 -5.68 2.81
CA GLU A 59 6.30 -5.40 4.22
C GLU A 59 4.97 -6.00 4.67
N MET A 60 3.92 -5.93 3.84
CA MET A 60 2.63 -6.58 4.10
C MET A 60 2.77 -8.11 4.30
N ARG A 61 3.65 -8.77 3.53
CA ARG A 61 3.98 -10.19 3.71
C ARG A 61 4.77 -10.46 5.00
N ASN A 62 5.73 -9.60 5.33
CA ASN A 62 6.61 -9.80 6.49
C ASN A 62 5.92 -9.53 7.83
N THR A 63 4.86 -8.73 7.85
CA THR A 63 4.11 -8.45 9.08
C THR A 63 2.99 -9.46 9.37
N GLY A 64 2.74 -10.44 8.48
CA GLY A 64 1.66 -11.42 8.62
C GLY A 64 0.28 -10.79 8.61
N GLY A 65 -0.02 -9.98 7.58
CA GLY A 65 -1.17 -9.07 7.60
C GLY A 65 -0.88 -7.81 8.44
N PRO A 66 -1.84 -6.89 8.64
CA PRO A 66 -1.61 -5.62 9.34
C PRO A 66 -1.57 -5.78 10.87
N GLY A 67 -1.12 -6.92 11.37
CA GLY A 67 -0.97 -7.24 12.79
C GLY A 67 0.43 -6.95 13.37
N GLY A 68 1.29 -6.22 12.66
CA GLY A 68 2.56 -5.75 13.18
C GLY A 68 2.33 -4.75 14.32
N LYS A 69 2.17 -5.25 15.56
CA LYS A 69 1.97 -4.54 16.84
C LYS A 69 2.43 -3.07 16.82
N THR A 70 1.57 -2.19 16.34
CA THR A 70 1.58 -0.77 16.67
C THR A 70 0.18 -0.44 17.16
N GLY A 71 0.09 -0.10 18.44
CA GLY A 71 -1.17 0.03 19.17
C GLY A 71 -2.18 0.97 18.51
N GLY A 72 -3.45 0.56 18.57
CA GLY A 72 -4.60 1.30 18.07
C GLY A 72 -5.72 0.35 17.65
N GLU A 73 -6.50 -0.10 18.64
CA GLU A 73 -7.92 -0.48 18.55
C GLU A 73 -8.41 -1.33 17.34
N ASN A 74 -8.64 -2.62 17.60
CA ASN A 74 -9.66 -3.49 16.97
C ASN A 74 -9.80 -3.47 15.43
N GLY A 75 -9.00 -4.30 14.75
CA GLY A 75 -9.26 -4.72 13.37
C GLY A 75 -8.16 -5.62 12.82
N SER A 76 -8.26 -6.93 13.04
CA SER A 76 -7.35 -7.93 12.46
C SER A 76 -7.69 -8.17 10.97
N GLY A 77 -7.51 -7.16 10.12
CA GLY A 77 -7.85 -7.24 8.70
C GLY A 77 -6.99 -6.30 7.88
N LEU A 78 -6.52 -6.78 6.72
CA LEU A 78 -5.74 -6.05 5.72
C LEU A 78 -6.23 -4.61 5.54
N ASP A 79 -5.32 -3.64 5.64
CA ASP A 79 -5.63 -2.23 5.39
C ASP A 79 -6.12 -2.07 3.94
N GLU A 80 -7.40 -1.73 3.78
CA GLU A 80 -8.05 -1.60 2.48
C GLU A 80 -7.36 -0.55 1.60
N GLY A 81 -6.86 0.53 2.21
CA GLY A 81 -6.11 1.58 1.51
C GLY A 81 -4.79 1.05 0.94
N VAL A 82 -4.10 0.18 1.68
CA VAL A 82 -2.88 -0.50 1.23
C VAL A 82 -3.20 -1.48 0.08
N VAL A 83 -4.23 -2.29 0.21
CA VAL A 83 -4.66 -3.26 -0.82
C VAL A 83 -5.08 -2.56 -2.11
N ASN A 84 -5.89 -1.51 -2.00
CA ASN A 84 -6.35 -0.73 -3.15
C ASN A 84 -5.16 -0.06 -3.85
N THR A 85 -4.20 0.46 -3.08
CA THR A 85 -2.97 1.04 -3.65
C THR A 85 -2.19 0.02 -4.47
N LEU A 86 -1.91 -1.16 -3.93
CA LEU A 86 -1.17 -2.21 -4.66
C LEU A 86 -1.90 -2.60 -5.95
N THR A 87 -3.23 -2.69 -5.88
CA THR A 87 -4.07 -2.96 -7.05
C THR A 87 -3.92 -1.88 -8.12
N ILE A 88 -3.98 -0.60 -7.74
CA ILE A 88 -3.83 0.55 -8.64
C ILE A 88 -2.44 0.53 -9.29
N VAL A 89 -1.39 0.44 -8.48
CA VAL A 89 0.00 0.55 -8.95
C VAL A 89 0.38 -0.61 -9.87
N PHE A 90 0.08 -1.86 -9.49
CA PHE A 90 0.46 -3.01 -10.32
C PHE A 90 -0.37 -3.11 -11.60
N LYS A 91 -1.66 -2.71 -11.58
CA LYS A 91 -2.45 -2.58 -12.81
C LYS A 91 -1.88 -1.50 -13.72
N ALA A 92 -1.56 -0.32 -13.20
CA ALA A 92 -1.00 0.77 -13.98
C ALA A 92 0.39 0.42 -14.55
N ALA A 93 1.19 -0.36 -13.81
CA ALA A 93 2.49 -0.87 -14.25
C ALA A 93 2.41 -2.08 -15.19
N ARG A 94 1.20 -2.62 -15.46
CA ARG A 94 0.98 -3.88 -16.19
C ARG A 94 1.73 -5.08 -15.60
N ARG A 95 1.92 -5.08 -14.28
CA ARG A 95 2.56 -6.17 -13.52
C ARG A 95 1.49 -7.11 -12.96
N LEU A 96 0.89 -7.89 -13.86
CA LEU A 96 -0.19 -8.82 -13.51
C LEU A 96 0.29 -9.94 -12.58
N ASP A 97 1.56 -10.33 -12.69
CA ASP A 97 2.25 -11.25 -11.78
C ASP A 97 2.25 -10.75 -10.33
N GLU A 98 2.57 -9.47 -10.13
CA GLU A 98 2.64 -8.84 -8.81
C GLU A 98 1.23 -8.55 -8.25
N LEU A 99 0.29 -8.21 -9.13
CA LEU A 99 -1.13 -8.11 -8.78
C LEU A 99 -1.68 -9.45 -8.28
N GLN A 100 -1.42 -10.55 -9.00
CA GLN A 100 -1.84 -11.89 -8.57
C GLN A 100 -1.24 -12.24 -7.20
N SER A 101 0.07 -12.00 -7.04
CA SER A 101 0.79 -12.12 -5.77
C SER A 101 0.18 -11.33 -4.61
N THR A 102 -0.48 -10.20 -4.90
CA THR A 102 -1.20 -9.39 -3.90
C THR A 102 -2.52 -10.05 -3.52
N MET A 103 -3.28 -10.54 -4.51
CA MET A 103 -4.55 -11.23 -4.30
C MET A 103 -4.39 -12.54 -3.52
N GLU A 104 -3.29 -13.26 -3.72
CA GLU A 104 -2.96 -14.47 -2.97
C GLU A 104 -2.72 -14.18 -1.47
N VAL A 105 -2.05 -13.07 -1.15
CA VAL A 105 -1.88 -12.63 0.25
C VAL A 105 -3.23 -12.28 0.86
N ILE A 106 -4.07 -11.55 0.12
CA ILE A 106 -5.42 -11.18 0.59
C ILE A 106 -6.28 -12.41 0.86
N ALA A 107 -6.28 -13.37 -0.06
CA ALA A 107 -7.04 -14.61 0.08
C ALA A 107 -6.55 -15.48 1.24
N SER A 108 -5.24 -15.48 1.54
CA SER A 108 -4.67 -16.25 2.66
C SER A 108 -5.13 -15.69 4.00
N GLU A 109 -5.16 -14.35 4.15
CA GLU A 109 -5.65 -13.69 5.37
C GLU A 109 -7.16 -13.87 5.57
N ALA A 110 -7.94 -13.87 4.48
CA ALA A 110 -9.39 -14.04 4.53
C ALA A 110 -9.84 -15.45 4.96
N LYS A 111 -8.99 -16.47 4.78
CA LYS A 111 -9.31 -17.85 5.17
C LYS A 111 -9.10 -18.14 6.66
N GLY A 112 -8.45 -17.23 7.41
CA GLY A 112 -8.07 -17.44 8.80
C GLY A 112 -7.10 -18.63 8.96
N PRO A 113 -6.51 -18.85 10.15
CA PRO A 113 -5.90 -20.13 10.43
C PRO A 113 -7.02 -21.16 10.36
N GLU A 114 -6.95 -22.09 9.41
CA GLU A 114 -7.85 -23.23 9.39
C GLU A 114 -7.88 -23.81 10.81
N SER A 115 -9.09 -23.91 11.38
CA SER A 115 -9.30 -24.59 12.64
C SER A 115 -8.85 -26.03 12.44
N VAL A 116 -7.61 -26.30 12.83
CA VAL A 116 -7.07 -27.65 12.95
C VAL A 116 -7.88 -28.29 14.07
N GLY A 117 -8.93 -29.00 13.68
CA GLY A 117 -9.65 -29.96 14.52
C GLY A 117 -8.81 -31.21 14.73
#